data_AF-A0A257K2H0-F1
#
_entry.id   AF-A0A257K2H0-F1
#
_cell.length_a   1.000
_cell.length_b   1.000
_cell.length_c   1.000
_cell.angle_alpha   90.00
_cell.angle_beta   90.00
_cell.angle_gamma   90.00
#
_symmetry.space_group_name_H-M   'P 1'
#
loop_
_entity.id
_entity.type
_entity.pdbx_description
1 polymer ?
#
loop_
_entity_poly.entity_id
_entity_poly.type
_entity_poly.pdbx_seq_one_letter_code
_entity_poly.pdbx_strand_id
1 'polypeptide(L)'
;MTPNNPYPNAPFTIEDDILVLSEDNRIQLFPLQSIYSMHLSHRKALPFSGMIGRALQYYITSSYRLHILNKDGTRASITIKTEEREAYKELISWFRHKEFA
;
A
#
# COMPACT_ATOMS: atom_id res chain seq x y z
N MET A 1 14.37 9.22 21.09
CA MET A 1 14.66 9.69 19.71
C MET A 1 13.79 8.85 18.80
N THR A 2 12.68 9.39 18.31
CA THR A 2 11.81 8.70 17.35
C THR A 2 12.55 8.61 16.02
N PRO A 3 12.68 7.43 15.38
CA PRO A 3 13.32 7.34 14.08
C PRO A 3 12.57 8.24 13.10
N ASN A 4 13.33 9.01 12.32
CA ASN A 4 12.83 9.93 11.30
C ASN A 4 11.88 9.17 10.37
N ASN A 5 10.56 9.31 10.53
CA ASN A 5 9.62 8.91 9.50
C ASN A 5 9.92 9.81 8.29
N PRO A 6 10.44 9.28 7.17
CA PRO A 6 10.76 10.10 6.02
C PRO A 6 9.49 10.70 5.37
N TYR A 7 8.30 10.27 5.80
CA TYR A 7 7.02 10.68 5.25
C TYR A 7 6.03 11.11 6.35
N PRO A 8 6.16 12.32 6.91
CA PRO A 8 5.33 12.80 8.03
C PRO A 8 3.83 12.92 7.71
N ASN A 9 3.45 12.89 6.43
CA ASN A 9 2.05 12.93 5.95
C ASN A 9 1.63 11.65 5.20
N ALA A 10 2.40 10.56 5.31
CA ALA A 10 2.03 9.32 4.67
C ALA A 10 0.91 8.59 5.43
N PRO A 11 0.06 7.82 4.73
CA PRO A 11 -0.93 6.93 5.35
C PRO A 11 -0.31 5.68 5.99
N PHE A 12 1.01 5.71 6.25
CA PHE A 12 1.80 4.64 6.84
C PHE A 12 2.93 5.25 7.69
N THR A 13 3.42 4.50 8.66
CA THR A 13 4.62 4.85 9.42
C THR A 13 5.63 3.70 9.37
N ILE A 14 6.91 4.04 9.57
CA ILE A 14 7.97 3.06 9.75
C ILE A 14 8.60 3.33 11.12
N GLU A 15 8.49 2.36 12.01
CA GLU A 15 8.96 2.44 13.40
C GLU A 15 9.78 1.18 13.70
N ASP A 16 11.03 1.34 14.14
CA ASP A 16 11.92 0.24 14.53
C ASP A 16 11.95 -0.95 13.55
N ASP A 17 12.14 -0.64 12.26
CA ASP A 17 12.12 -1.61 11.14
C ASP A 17 10.80 -2.37 10.95
N ILE A 18 9.70 -1.82 11.44
CA ILE A 18 8.33 -2.31 11.23
C ILE A 18 7.58 -1.28 10.38
N LEU A 19 7.02 -1.74 9.26
CA LEU A 19 6.05 -0.98 8.50
C LEU A 19 4.67 -1.12 9.14
N VAL A 20 4.08 0.01 9.52
CA VAL A 20 2.76 0.09 10.15
C VAL A 20 1.77 0.64 9.12
N LEU A 21 0.77 -0.17 8.78
CA LEU A 21 -0.29 0.18 7.82
C LEU A 21 -1.64 0.21 8.53
N SER A 22 -2.44 1.25 8.27
CA SER A 22 -3.79 1.37 8.81
C SER A 22 -4.82 1.20 7.68
N GLU A 23 -5.69 0.20 7.79
CA GLU A 23 -6.80 -0.05 6.86
C GLU A 23 -8.07 -0.28 7.67
N ASP A 24 -9.13 0.50 7.42
CA ASP A 24 -10.46 0.30 8.02
C ASP A 24 -10.46 0.10 9.56
N ASN A 25 -9.75 0.97 10.28
CA ASN A 25 -9.54 0.91 11.74
C ASN A 25 -8.76 -0.32 12.24
N ARG A 26 -8.08 -1.05 11.34
CA ARG A 26 -7.16 -2.13 11.69
C ARG A 26 -5.73 -1.68 11.43
N ILE A 27 -4.85 -1.95 12.40
CA ILE A 27 -3.42 -1.75 12.26
C ILE A 27 -2.80 -3.09 11.86
N GLN A 28 -2.03 -3.08 10.78
CA GLN A 28 -1.25 -4.21 10.31
C GLN A 28 0.24 -3.86 10.43
N LEU A 29 1.00 -4.79 11.00
CA LEU A 29 2.42 -4.63 11.28
C LEU A 29 3.21 -5.59 10.40
N PHE A 30 4.18 -5.05 9.66
CA PHE A 30 5.02 -5.82 8.76
C PHE A 30 6.49 -5.57 9.10
N PRO A 31 7.19 -6.52 9.76
CA PRO A 31 8.63 -6.44 9.92
C PRO A 31 9.29 -6.34 8.55
N LEU A 32 10.05 -5.28 8.28
CA LEU A 32 10.59 -5.03 6.94
C LEU A 32 11.48 -6.18 6.45
N GLN A 33 12.24 -6.79 7.37
CA GLN A 33 13.08 -7.95 7.09
C GLN A 33 12.30 -9.20 6.67
N SER A 34 11.02 -9.32 7.03
CA SER A 34 10.18 -10.46 6.63
C SER A 34 9.53 -10.23 5.27
N ILE A 35 9.48 -9.00 4.77
CA ILE A 35 8.92 -8.69 3.46
C ILE A 35 9.88 -9.20 2.37
N TYR A 36 9.37 -10.03 1.46
CA TYR A 36 10.08 -10.49 0.27
C TYR A 36 9.85 -9.53 -0.91
N SER A 37 8.62 -9.09 -1.13
CA SER A 37 8.32 -8.11 -2.18
C SER A 37 7.11 -7.24 -1.88
N MET A 38 7.12 -6.04 -2.46
CA MET A 38 6.04 -5.06 -2.38
C MET A 38 5.74 -4.48 -3.77
N HIS A 39 4.46 -4.40 -4.14
CA HIS A 39 4.05 -3.80 -5.40
C HIS A 39 2.63 -3.22 -5.35
N LEU A 40 2.39 -2.21 -6.18
CA LEU A 40 1.06 -1.64 -6.38
C LEU A 40 0.41 -2.25 -7.62
N SER A 41 -0.87 -2.56 -7.50
CA SER A 41 -1.73 -2.92 -8.62
C SER A 41 -2.88 -1.91 -8.72
N HIS A 42 -3.32 -1.63 -9.94
CA HIS A 42 -4.52 -0.83 -10.17
C HIS A 42 -5.69 -1.77 -10.44
N ARG A 43 -6.77 -1.65 -9.67
CA ARG A 43 -7.99 -2.41 -9.95
C ARG A 43 -8.68 -1.75 -11.14
N LYS A 44 -8.55 -2.33 -12.34
CA LYS A 44 -9.36 -1.88 -13.48
C LYS A 44 -10.83 -2.11 -13.15
N ALA A 45 -11.62 -1.04 -13.24
CA ALA A 45 -13.07 -1.11 -13.29
C ALA A 45 -13.48 -2.18 -14.33
N LEU A 46 -14.40 -3.08 -13.97
CA LEU A 46 -15.01 -3.97 -14.94
C LEU A 46 -15.70 -3.12 -16.03
N PRO A 47 -15.60 -3.51 -17.32
CA PRO A 47 -16.30 -2.80 -18.39
C PRO A 47 -17.81 -3.06 -18.25
N PHE A 48 -18.56 -2.07 -17.80
CA PHE A 48 -20.03 -2.11 -17.84
C PHE A 48 -20.55 -1.23 -18.97
N SER A 49 -21.45 -1.78 -19.78
CA SER A 49 -22.16 -1.07 -20.85
C SER A 49 -23.38 -0.33 -20.28
N GLY A 50 -23.41 1.00 -20.42
CA GLY A 50 -24.58 1.84 -20.10
C GLY A 50 -24.28 3.14 -19.33
N MET A 51 -25.17 4.13 -19.41
CA MET A 51 -25.02 5.43 -18.72
C MET A 51 -24.96 5.31 -17.19
N ILE A 52 -25.73 4.39 -16.60
CA ILE A 52 -25.75 4.12 -15.15
C ILE A 52 -24.43 3.49 -14.69
N GLY A 53 -23.79 2.67 -15.55
CA GLY A 53 -22.50 2.05 -15.27
C GLY A 53 -21.34 3.05 -15.15
N ARG A 54 -21.42 4.21 -15.83
CA ARG A 54 -20.40 5.28 -15.77
C ARG A 54 -20.41 6.09 -14.48
N ALA A 55 -21.59 6.30 -13.88
CA ALA A 55 -21.73 7.01 -12.61
C ALA A 55 -21.42 6.12 -11.39
N LEU A 56 -21.52 4.79 -11.54
CA LEU A 56 -21.11 3.77 -10.56
C LEU A 56 -19.62 3.40 -10.68
N GLN A 57 -19.02 3.48 -11.87
CA GLN A 57 -17.60 3.90 -12.03
C GLN A 57 -17.40 5.24 -11.28
N TYR A 58 -16.27 5.91 -11.19
CA TYR A 58 -16.15 7.15 -10.36
C TYR A 58 -16.35 6.92 -8.84
N TYR A 59 -17.52 6.49 -8.36
CA TYR A 59 -17.77 6.16 -6.95
C TYR A 59 -17.11 4.84 -6.51
N ILE A 60 -17.00 3.83 -7.38
CA ILE A 60 -16.47 2.50 -7.01
C ILE A 60 -14.96 2.36 -7.32
N THR A 61 -14.33 3.31 -8.02
CA THR A 61 -13.56 2.85 -9.19
C THR A 61 -12.18 3.43 -9.47
N SER A 62 -11.48 3.94 -8.46
CA SER A 62 -10.03 4.19 -8.54
C SER A 62 -9.37 3.90 -7.20
N SER A 63 -9.29 2.62 -6.84
CA SER A 63 -8.51 2.18 -5.68
C SER A 63 -7.30 1.40 -6.17
N TYR A 64 -6.11 1.79 -5.72
CA TYR A 64 -4.92 0.97 -5.86
C TYR A 64 -4.97 -0.14 -4.80
N ARG A 65 -4.22 -1.21 -5.03
CA ARG A 65 -3.97 -2.22 -4.01
C ARG A 65 -2.47 -2.38 -3.82
N LEU A 66 -2.01 -2.21 -2.59
CA LEU A 66 -0.68 -2.58 -2.16
C LEU A 66 -0.67 -4.07 -1.86
N HIS A 67 0.24 -4.79 -2.48
CA HIS A 67 0.49 -6.20 -2.20
C HIS A 67 1.82 -6.34 -1.50
N ILE A 68 1.81 -7.05 -0.37
CA ILE A 68 2.99 -7.40 0.42
C ILE A 68 3.07 -8.92 0.44
N LEU A 69 4.18 -9.46 -0.04
CA LEU A 69 4.52 -10.88 0.05
C LEU A 69 5.66 -11.02 1.06
N ASN A 70 5.45 -11.82 2.10
CA ASN A 70 6.47 -12.14 3.08
C ASN A 70 7.31 -13.35 2.65
N LYS A 71 8.48 -13.49 3.24
CA LYS A 71 9.44 -14.59 3.01
C LYS A 71 8.90 -15.96 3.42
N ASP A 72 7.94 -16.00 4.34
CA ASP A 72 7.23 -17.22 4.75
C ASP A 72 6.11 -17.63 3.76
N GLY A 73 5.91 -16.85 2.69
CA GLY A 73 4.88 -17.09 1.67
C GLY A 73 3.52 -16.45 1.99
N THR A 74 3.35 -15.85 3.17
CA THR A 74 2.12 -15.13 3.53
C THR A 74 1.97 -13.86 2.69
N ARG A 75 0.71 -13.50 2.40
CA ARG A 75 0.38 -12.36 1.53
C ARG A 75 -0.64 -11.47 2.21
N ALA A 76 -0.41 -10.17 2.13
CA ALA A 76 -1.38 -9.13 2.49
C ALA A 76 -1.70 -8.27 1.27
N SER A 77 -2.96 -7.86 1.16
CA SER A 77 -3.43 -6.95 0.13
C SER A 77 -4.24 -5.84 0.79
N ILE A 78 -3.79 -4.60 0.63
CA ILE A 78 -4.31 -3.43 1.33
C ILE A 78 -4.83 -2.44 0.29
N THR A 79 -6.02 -1.93 0.51
CA THR A 79 -6.68 -0.97 -0.37
C THR A 79 -6.10 0.41 -0.14
N ILE A 80 -5.62 1.03 -1.21
CA ILE A 80 -4.95 2.32 -1.20
C ILE A 80 -5.80 3.33 -1.96
N LYS A 81 -6.00 4.51 -1.37
CA LYS A 81 -6.72 5.59 -2.04
C LYS A 81 -5.89 6.18 -3.16
N THR A 82 -6.52 6.75 -4.18
CA THR A 82 -5.78 7.28 -5.35
C THR A 82 -4.83 8.41 -4.96
N GLU A 83 -5.24 9.28 -4.04
CA GLU A 83 -4.44 10.37 -3.50
C GLU A 83 -3.19 9.91 -2.74
N GLU A 84 -3.20 8.69 -2.21
CA GLU A 84 -2.09 8.10 -1.44
C GLU A 84 -1.06 7.38 -2.33
N ARG A 85 -1.39 7.18 -3.62
CA ARG A 85 -0.61 6.35 -4.55
C ARG A 85 0.87 6.71 -4.60
N GLU A 86 1.19 8.00 -4.67
CA GLU A 86 2.58 8.45 -4.80
C GLU A 86 3.40 8.15 -3.54
N ALA A 87 2.83 8.32 -2.34
CA ALA A 87 3.49 7.94 -1.09
C ALA A 87 3.83 6.44 -1.06
N TYR A 88 2.92 5.56 -1.50
CA TYR A 88 3.19 4.12 -1.57
C TYR A 88 4.19 3.73 -2.67
N LYS A 89 4.27 4.49 -3.77
CA LYS A 89 5.33 4.29 -4.78
C LYS A 89 6.70 4.63 -4.20
N GLU A 90 6.79 5.72 -3.44
CA GLU A 90 8.02 6.12 -2.75
C GLU A 90 8.42 5.08 -1.71
N LEU A 91 7.48 4.57 -0.90
CA LEU A 91 7.72 3.45 0.02
C LEU A 91 8.31 2.22 -0.68
N ILE A 92 7.72 1.80 -1.80
CA ILE A 92 8.22 0.65 -2.57
C ILE A 92 9.62 0.92 -3.11
N SER A 93 9.85 2.12 -3.63
CA SER A 93 11.16 2.52 -4.14
C SER A 93 12.21 2.48 -3.03
N TRP A 94 11.91 3.10 -1.89
CA TRP A 94 12.77 3.09 -0.71
C TRP A 94 13.05 1.67 -0.22
N PHE A 95 12.02 0.84 -0.09
CA PHE A 95 12.16 -0.56 0.35
C PHE A 95 13.12 -1.36 -0.53
N ARG A 96 13.09 -1.15 -1.85
CA ARG A 96 13.98 -1.84 -2.81
C ARG A 96 15.44 -1.44 -2.69
N HIS A 97 15.71 -0.21 -2.24
CA HIS A 97 17.08 0.31 -2.08
C HIS A 97 17.59 0.19 -0.65
N LYS A 98 16.73 -0.21 0.30
CA LYS A 98 17.14 -0.48 1.67
C LYS A 98 17.98 -1.75 1.69
N GLU A 99 19.25 -1.60 2.08
CA GLU A 99 20.12 -2.73 2.34
C GLU A 99 19.65 -3.40 3.65
N PHE A 100 19.20 -4.64 3.55
CA PHE A 100 18.94 -5.48 4.72
C PHE A 100 20.27 -6.15 5.09
N ALA A 101 20.93 -5.61 6.11
CA ALA A 101 22.17 -6.13 6.68
C ALA A 101 21.92 -7.34 7.61
#